data_AF-A0A831RH06-F1
#
_entry.id   AF-A0A831RH06-F1
#
_cell.length_a   1.000
_cell.length_b   1.000
_cell.length_c   1.000
_cell.angle_alpha   90.00
_cell.angle_beta   90.00
_cell.angle_gamma   90.00
#
_symmetry.space_group_name_H-M   'P 1'
#
loop_
_entity.id
_entity.type
_entity.pdbx_description
1 polymer ?
#
loop_
_entity_poly.entity_id
_entity_poly.type
_entity_poly.pdbx_seq_one_letter_code
_entity_poly.pdbx_strand_id
1 'polypeptide(L)'
;MPQSTESITRQVQHNCHVADARHAKEYGLCTYLMKMREYYRWEQGLGFDAPLAMDEVGEWLTRREQLWSGLGASAFQSLEIDGHHYDPFDVAAINDRLLPRRLVYSGGLGSAGRPHFFLAELERLERAEGQVRVVSGRELARDLASPAAMMCEPYLFVRRESLRRLLWEKLESWRWRRPDNALGRAFACYDFDRRLAASLERMTDAEMELVLLHERGEHEAGRRLGAGWNDMLVALAGTAAELMARAVRDHLADCIETLPALARMESPPSIHFYVGNLAGMRRELFPALQQGYDRWLEDADPSFLESLAREGRAHWRRVGEEMLMLFRERGAEAGGVIGRRLAEWRFGAPR
;
A
#
# COMPACT_ATOMS: atom_id res chain seq x y z
N MET A 1 29.14 -17.19 16.75
CA MET A 1 28.59 -15.92 17.30
C MET A 1 27.50 -15.46 16.34
N PRO A 2 26.37 -14.90 16.82
CA PRO A 2 25.32 -14.41 15.95
C PRO A 2 25.87 -13.30 15.04
N GLN A 3 25.56 -13.37 13.75
CA GLN A 3 25.94 -12.35 12.76
C GLN A 3 25.38 -10.97 13.17
N SER A 4 26.10 -9.88 12.87
CA SER A 4 25.64 -8.54 13.22
C SER A 4 24.40 -8.12 12.42
N THR A 5 23.48 -7.40 13.07
CA THR A 5 22.29 -6.82 12.42
C THR A 5 22.66 -5.95 11.22
N GLU A 6 23.78 -5.24 11.30
CA GLU A 6 24.29 -4.40 10.21
C GLU A 6 24.65 -5.22 8.96
N SER A 7 25.23 -6.41 9.13
CA SER A 7 25.53 -7.30 8.01
C SER A 7 24.27 -7.77 7.29
N ILE A 8 23.24 -8.16 8.06
CA ILE A 8 21.94 -8.57 7.50
C ILE A 8 21.28 -7.39 6.80
N THR A 9 21.33 -6.20 7.42
CA THR A 9 20.78 -4.96 6.86
C THR A 9 21.37 -4.64 5.50
N ARG A 10 22.70 -4.72 5.34
CA ARG A 10 23.36 -4.47 4.05
C ARG A 10 22.94 -5.45 2.96
N GLN A 11 22.79 -6.74 3.29
CA GLN A 11 22.35 -7.75 2.34
C GLN A 11 20.91 -7.50 1.86
N VAL A 12 20.00 -7.19 2.79
CA VAL A 12 18.62 -6.86 2.44
C VAL A 12 18.55 -5.57 1.62
N GLN A 13 19.32 -4.55 2.02
CA GLN A 13 19.38 -3.27 1.30
C GLN A 13 19.94 -3.42 -0.11
N HIS A 14 20.87 -4.35 -0.34
CA HIS A 14 21.34 -4.69 -1.69
C HIS A 14 20.18 -5.18 -2.57
N ASN A 15 19.37 -6.14 -2.10
CA ASN A 15 18.21 -6.62 -2.85
C ASN A 15 17.16 -5.52 -3.08
N CYS A 16 16.98 -4.61 -2.12
CA CYS A 16 16.16 -3.41 -2.31
C CYS A 16 16.69 -2.54 -3.47
N HIS A 17 18.01 -2.31 -3.53
CA HIS A 17 18.62 -1.55 -4.62
C HIS A 17 18.51 -2.23 -5.98
N VAL A 18 18.60 -3.57 -6.04
CA VAL A 18 18.36 -4.32 -7.28
C VAL A 18 16.92 -4.14 -7.74
N ALA A 19 15.95 -4.20 -6.82
CA ALA A 19 14.54 -3.96 -7.14
C ALA A 19 14.30 -2.53 -7.63
N ASP A 20 14.83 -1.53 -6.92
CA ASP A 20 14.71 -0.12 -7.30
C ASP A 20 15.41 0.18 -8.62
N ALA A 21 16.58 -0.39 -8.88
CA ALA A 21 17.30 -0.21 -10.14
C ALA A 21 16.49 -0.65 -11.36
N ARG A 22 15.62 -1.66 -11.21
CA ARG A 22 14.74 -2.16 -12.26
C ARG A 22 13.49 -1.30 -12.44
N HIS A 23 12.90 -0.82 -11.34
CA HIS A 23 11.53 -0.29 -11.36
C HIS A 23 11.40 1.20 -11.03
N ALA A 24 12.43 1.84 -10.45
CA ALA A 24 12.33 3.24 -10.02
C ALA A 24 12.12 4.20 -11.20
N LYS A 25 12.62 3.87 -12.39
CA LYS A 25 12.45 4.67 -13.62
C LYS A 25 11.03 4.61 -14.21
N GLU A 26 10.17 3.71 -13.70
CA GLU A 26 8.78 3.62 -14.12
C GLU A 26 7.91 4.74 -13.51
N TYR A 27 8.41 5.44 -12.49
CA TYR A 27 7.75 6.64 -11.96
C TYR A 27 7.91 7.82 -12.91
N GLY A 28 6.86 8.63 -13.05
CA GLY A 28 7.00 9.97 -13.66
C GLY A 28 7.94 10.85 -12.83
N LEU A 29 8.63 11.79 -13.49
CA LEU A 29 9.70 12.60 -12.90
C LEU A 29 9.33 13.26 -11.55
N CYS A 30 8.15 13.88 -11.47
CA CYS A 30 7.71 14.53 -10.23
C CYS A 30 7.56 13.54 -9.07
N THR A 31 6.92 12.39 -9.32
CA THR A 31 6.74 11.33 -8.33
C THR A 31 8.08 10.73 -7.93
N TYR A 32 8.97 10.49 -8.90
CA TYR A 32 10.31 9.99 -8.66
C TYR A 32 11.10 10.90 -7.72
N LEU A 33 11.15 12.21 -8.02
CA LEU A 33 11.88 13.18 -7.20
C LEU A 33 11.31 13.32 -5.79
N MET A 34 9.98 13.28 -5.64
CA MET A 34 9.34 13.26 -4.31
C MET A 34 9.76 12.03 -3.51
N LYS A 35 9.71 10.84 -4.12
CA LYS A 35 10.13 9.59 -3.45
C LYS A 35 11.61 9.59 -3.10
N MET A 36 12.47 10.09 -4.00
CA MET A 36 13.91 10.20 -3.76
C MET A 36 14.22 11.14 -2.60
N ARG A 37 13.50 12.26 -2.47
CA ARG A 37 13.63 13.18 -1.34
C ARG A 37 13.31 12.50 0.00
N GLU A 38 12.22 11.75 0.05
CA GLU A 38 11.85 11.00 1.26
C GLU A 38 12.80 9.85 1.55
N TYR A 39 13.32 9.20 0.52
CA TYR A 39 14.28 8.13 0.66
C TYR A 39 15.62 8.64 1.21
N TYR A 40 16.07 9.82 0.77
CA TYR A 40 17.20 10.52 1.36
C TYR A 40 16.95 10.84 2.84
N ARG A 41 15.78 11.43 3.18
CA ARG A 41 15.41 11.71 4.59
C ARG A 41 15.51 10.46 5.46
N TRP A 42 14.99 9.33 4.98
CA TRP A 42 15.09 8.05 5.68
C TRP A 42 16.54 7.60 5.87
N GLU A 43 17.34 7.57 4.81
CA GLU A 43 18.70 7.05 4.88
C GLU A 43 19.62 7.90 5.78
N GLN A 44 19.40 9.21 5.81
CA GLN A 44 20.14 10.13 6.68
C GLN A 44 19.58 10.21 8.12
N GLY A 45 18.48 9.51 8.43
CA GLY A 45 17.85 9.57 9.75
C GLY A 45 17.26 10.94 10.10
N LEU A 46 16.87 11.73 9.10
CA LEU A 46 16.35 13.09 9.29
C LEU A 46 14.89 13.06 9.74
N GLY A 47 14.51 14.08 10.53
CA GLY A 47 13.12 14.34 10.90
C GLY A 47 12.26 14.75 9.69
N PHE A 48 10.94 14.60 9.83
CA PHE A 48 9.98 14.87 8.74
C PHE A 48 10.00 16.33 8.24
N ASP A 49 10.10 17.28 9.17
CA ASP A 49 10.19 18.72 8.91
C ASP A 49 11.62 19.24 8.83
N ALA A 50 12.63 18.35 8.90
CA ALA A 50 14.01 18.77 8.76
C ALA A 50 14.25 19.41 7.38
N PRO A 51 14.87 20.60 7.33
CA PRO A 51 15.24 21.22 6.07
C PRO A 51 16.27 20.34 5.36
N LEU A 52 16.17 20.28 4.03
CA LEU A 52 17.11 19.52 3.21
C LEU A 52 18.03 20.48 2.47
N ALA A 53 19.33 20.22 2.56
CA ALA A 53 20.32 20.92 1.75
C ALA A 53 20.22 20.43 0.30
N MET A 54 19.81 21.31 -0.61
CA MET A 54 19.56 20.95 -2.01
C MET A 54 20.78 20.34 -2.70
N ASP A 55 21.97 20.85 -2.41
CA ASP A 55 23.22 20.36 -2.98
C ASP A 55 23.52 18.93 -2.47
N GLU A 56 23.36 18.67 -1.17
CA GLU A 56 23.57 17.33 -0.59
C GLU A 56 22.58 16.30 -1.15
N VAL A 57 21.32 16.69 -1.32
CA VAL A 57 20.29 15.84 -1.95
C VAL A 57 20.65 15.56 -3.40
N GLY A 58 21.10 16.57 -4.16
CA GLY A 58 21.48 16.43 -5.56
C GLY A 58 22.70 15.51 -5.75
N GLU A 59 23.73 15.68 -4.91
CA GLU A 59 24.89 14.78 -4.92
C GLU A 59 24.51 13.35 -4.53
N TRP A 60 23.68 13.19 -3.50
CA TRP A 60 23.20 11.89 -3.07
C TRP A 60 22.39 11.19 -4.16
N LEU A 61 21.49 11.92 -4.81
CA LEU A 61 20.67 11.40 -5.92
C LEU A 61 21.56 10.92 -7.05
N THR A 62 22.58 11.70 -7.42
CA THR A 62 23.57 11.32 -8.43
C THR A 62 24.29 10.02 -8.07
N ARG A 63 24.76 9.89 -6.82
CA ARG A 63 25.42 8.66 -6.33
C ARG A 63 24.46 7.47 -6.35
N ARG A 64 23.19 7.67 -5.98
CA ARG A 64 22.16 6.62 -5.97
C ARG A 64 21.87 6.12 -7.38
N GLU A 65 21.70 7.01 -8.33
CA GLU A 65 21.45 6.66 -9.73
C GLU A 65 22.64 5.93 -10.35
N GLN A 66 23.88 6.35 -10.03
CA GLN A 66 25.09 5.65 -10.45
C GLN A 66 25.14 4.22 -9.90
N LEU A 67 24.84 4.03 -8.61
CA LEU A 67 24.74 2.70 -8.00
C LEU A 67 23.70 1.83 -8.73
N TRP A 68 22.50 2.36 -8.94
CA TRP A 68 21.41 1.61 -9.59
C TRP A 68 21.70 1.28 -11.06
N SER A 69 22.41 2.15 -11.78
CA SER A 69 22.83 1.87 -13.15
C SER A 69 23.64 0.58 -13.27
N GLY A 70 24.38 0.19 -12.22
CA GLY A 70 25.15 -1.05 -12.17
C GLY A 70 24.37 -2.29 -11.74
N LEU A 71 23.14 -2.15 -11.23
CA LEU A 71 22.40 -3.23 -10.56
C LEU A 71 21.18 -3.74 -11.32
N GLY A 72 20.69 -3.02 -12.32
CA GLY A 72 19.42 -3.37 -13.00
C GLY A 72 19.36 -4.79 -13.57
N ALA A 73 20.50 -5.33 -14.02
CA ALA A 73 20.63 -6.69 -14.55
C ALA A 73 21.13 -7.73 -13.53
N SER A 74 21.48 -7.32 -12.30
CA SER A 74 21.96 -8.23 -11.26
C SER A 74 20.84 -9.14 -10.77
N ALA A 75 21.14 -10.39 -10.46
CA ALA A 75 20.19 -11.27 -9.76
C ALA A 75 20.00 -10.82 -8.30
N PHE A 76 18.88 -11.19 -7.69
CA PHE A 76 18.73 -11.06 -6.24
C PHE A 76 19.67 -12.03 -5.53
N GLN A 77 20.29 -11.57 -4.46
CA GLN A 77 21.25 -12.33 -3.69
C GLN A 77 20.55 -13.11 -2.57
N SER A 78 21.02 -14.33 -2.33
CA SER A 78 20.66 -15.10 -1.13
C SER A 78 21.10 -14.36 0.12
N LEU A 79 20.32 -14.48 1.19
CA LEU A 79 20.67 -13.91 2.50
C LEU A 79 21.45 -14.94 3.31
N GLU A 80 22.64 -14.57 3.77
CA GLU A 80 23.40 -15.33 4.75
C GLU A 80 23.03 -14.84 6.15
N ILE A 81 22.50 -15.75 6.99
CA ILE A 81 22.15 -15.51 8.39
C ILE A 81 22.73 -16.65 9.24
N ASP A 82 23.64 -16.33 10.15
CA ASP A 82 24.34 -17.30 11.01
C ASP A 82 24.94 -18.49 10.23
N GLY A 83 25.60 -18.20 9.10
CA GLY A 83 26.26 -19.20 8.25
C GLY A 83 25.31 -20.06 7.41
N HIS A 84 24.01 -19.76 7.39
CA HIS A 84 23.03 -20.42 6.53
C HIS A 84 22.60 -19.48 5.41
N HIS A 85 22.46 -20.00 4.19
CA HIS A 85 21.97 -19.24 3.04
C HIS A 85 20.49 -19.49 2.82
N TYR A 86 19.75 -18.41 2.59
CA TYR A 86 18.32 -18.42 2.33
C TYR A 86 18.01 -17.81 0.97
N ASP A 87 17.04 -18.38 0.26
CA ASP A 87 16.43 -17.71 -0.89
C ASP A 87 15.79 -16.39 -0.41
N PRO A 88 15.97 -15.26 -1.11
CA PRO A 88 15.45 -13.97 -0.65
C PRO A 88 13.91 -13.92 -0.59
N PHE A 89 13.20 -14.85 -1.21
CA PHE A 89 11.74 -14.96 -1.14
C PHE A 89 11.26 -16.01 -0.12
N ASP A 90 12.17 -16.73 0.57
CA ASP A 90 11.81 -17.64 1.67
C ASP A 90 11.59 -16.87 2.97
N VAL A 91 10.52 -16.07 2.98
CA VAL A 91 10.13 -15.19 4.10
C VAL A 91 9.95 -15.96 5.40
N ALA A 92 9.45 -17.20 5.33
CA ALA A 92 9.23 -18.01 6.53
C ALA A 92 10.56 -18.44 7.16
N ALA A 93 11.46 -19.06 6.39
CA ALA A 93 12.72 -19.56 6.92
C ALA A 93 13.65 -18.43 7.42
N ILE A 94 13.61 -17.28 6.74
CA ILE A 94 14.35 -16.09 7.17
C ILE A 94 13.79 -15.56 8.50
N ASN A 95 12.47 -15.42 8.62
CA ASN A 95 11.86 -14.90 9.85
C ASN A 95 12.02 -15.84 11.05
N ASP A 96 12.06 -17.17 10.84
CA ASP A 96 12.36 -18.11 11.93
C ASP A 96 13.71 -17.82 12.60
N ARG A 97 14.68 -17.23 11.87
CA ARG A 97 15.98 -16.80 12.41
C ARG A 97 15.98 -15.38 12.97
N LEU A 98 15.15 -14.49 12.43
CA LEU A 98 15.13 -13.07 12.78
C LEU A 98 14.19 -12.72 13.94
N LEU A 99 13.07 -13.43 14.09
CA LEU A 99 12.09 -13.18 15.15
C LEU A 99 12.70 -13.25 16.56
N PRO A 100 13.59 -14.21 16.91
CA PRO A 100 14.27 -14.23 18.21
C PRO A 100 15.12 -12.98 18.49
N ARG A 101 15.50 -12.23 17.44
CA ARG A 101 16.28 -10.98 17.51
C ARG A 101 15.39 -9.74 17.53
N ARG A 102 14.06 -9.90 17.60
CA ARG A 102 13.06 -8.83 17.42
C ARG A 102 13.21 -8.10 16.08
N LEU A 103 13.59 -8.83 15.05
CA LEU A 103 13.65 -8.34 13.68
C LEU A 103 12.63 -9.08 12.84
N VAL A 104 12.18 -8.42 11.78
CA VAL A 104 11.29 -9.02 10.79
C VAL A 104 11.70 -8.62 9.38
N TYR A 105 11.60 -9.58 8.48
CA TYR A 105 11.95 -9.48 7.07
C TYR A 105 10.74 -9.76 6.19
N SER A 106 10.69 -9.12 5.03
CA SER A 106 9.83 -9.55 3.95
C SER A 106 10.56 -9.43 2.61
N GLY A 107 10.31 -10.39 1.73
CA GLY A 107 10.76 -10.44 0.35
C GLY A 107 9.63 -11.02 -0.48
N GLY A 108 8.83 -10.16 -1.12
CA GLY A 108 7.59 -10.54 -1.78
C GLY A 108 7.36 -9.80 -3.08
N LEU A 109 6.33 -10.21 -3.83
CA LEU A 109 5.93 -9.55 -5.08
C LEU A 109 4.70 -8.68 -4.82
N GLY A 110 4.82 -7.38 -5.10
CA GLY A 110 3.73 -6.42 -5.05
C GLY A 110 3.03 -6.26 -6.39
N SER A 111 2.47 -5.06 -6.60
CA SER A 111 1.74 -4.73 -7.83
C SER A 111 2.59 -4.95 -9.09
N ALA A 112 1.96 -5.47 -10.15
CA ALA A 112 2.61 -5.86 -11.41
C ALA A 112 3.79 -6.85 -11.25
N GLY A 113 3.83 -7.61 -10.15
CA GLY A 113 4.91 -8.57 -9.90
C GLY A 113 6.23 -7.93 -9.49
N ARG A 114 6.21 -6.65 -9.06
CA ARG A 114 7.43 -5.95 -8.63
C ARG A 114 7.92 -6.50 -7.30
N PRO A 115 9.19 -6.90 -7.18
CA PRO A 115 9.74 -7.40 -5.93
C PRO A 115 9.95 -6.28 -4.93
N HIS A 116 9.62 -6.55 -3.67
CA HIS A 116 9.77 -5.65 -2.53
C HIS A 116 10.49 -6.36 -1.41
N PHE A 117 11.47 -5.67 -0.82
CA PHE A 117 12.27 -6.19 0.28
C PHE A 117 12.31 -5.18 1.42
N PHE A 118 12.27 -5.66 2.65
CA PHE A 118 12.57 -4.83 3.81
C PHE A 118 13.07 -5.65 4.99
N LEU A 119 13.80 -4.96 5.88
CA LEU A 119 14.18 -5.45 7.20
C LEU A 119 13.81 -4.37 8.21
N ALA A 120 13.15 -4.74 9.30
CA ALA A 120 12.72 -3.81 10.32
C ALA A 120 12.72 -4.42 11.71
N GLU A 121 12.61 -3.56 12.73
CA GLU A 121 12.33 -3.98 14.10
C GLU A 121 10.89 -4.52 14.20
N LEU A 122 10.72 -5.62 14.95
CA LEU A 122 9.42 -6.21 15.22
C LEU A 122 8.73 -5.46 16.37
N GLU A 123 7.57 -4.87 16.07
CA GLU A 123 6.71 -4.25 17.08
C GLU A 123 5.64 -5.21 17.58
N ARG A 124 4.90 -5.85 16.68
CA ARG A 124 3.79 -6.75 17.02
C ARG A 124 3.75 -7.96 16.10
N LEU A 125 3.49 -9.12 16.69
CA LEU A 125 3.27 -10.38 15.99
C LEU A 125 2.00 -11.03 16.54
N GLU A 126 1.01 -11.23 15.68
CA GLU A 126 -0.23 -11.91 16.02
C GLU A 126 -0.39 -13.12 15.11
N ARG A 127 -0.75 -14.27 15.70
CA ARG A 127 -1.01 -15.50 14.96
C ARG A 127 -2.49 -15.82 15.11
N ALA A 128 -3.21 -15.82 13.99
CA ALA A 128 -4.59 -16.29 13.89
C ALA A 128 -4.62 -17.52 12.96
N GLU A 129 -5.71 -18.29 12.95
CA GLU A 129 -5.83 -19.48 12.11
C GLU A 129 -5.54 -19.16 10.64
N GLY A 130 -4.41 -19.67 10.12
CA GLY A 130 -3.99 -19.50 8.73
C GLY A 130 -3.33 -18.16 8.35
N GLN A 131 -3.20 -17.20 9.28
CA GLN A 131 -2.60 -15.89 8.99
C GLN A 131 -1.67 -15.41 10.11
N VAL A 132 -0.50 -14.90 9.73
CA VAL A 132 0.46 -14.27 10.63
C VAL A 132 0.47 -12.77 10.38
N ARG A 133 -0.02 -11.97 11.33
CA ARG A 133 -0.02 -10.51 11.20
C ARG A 133 1.21 -9.95 11.88
N VAL A 134 1.91 -9.08 11.17
CA VAL A 134 3.14 -8.45 11.60
C VAL A 134 2.97 -6.95 11.52
N VAL A 135 3.21 -6.26 12.62
CA VAL A 135 3.49 -4.82 12.61
C VAL A 135 4.98 -4.62 12.81
N SER A 136 5.63 -3.97 11.84
CA SER A 136 7.03 -3.59 11.92
C SER A 136 7.19 -2.11 12.23
N GLY A 137 8.24 -1.79 13.00
CA GLY A 137 8.58 -0.45 13.44
C GLY A 137 9.65 0.19 12.58
N ARG A 138 10.78 0.52 13.20
CA ARG A 138 11.92 1.16 12.53
C ARG A 138 12.47 0.29 11.41
N GLU A 139 12.57 0.86 10.21
CA GLU A 139 13.11 0.20 9.03
C GLU A 139 14.63 0.32 8.98
N LEU A 140 15.31 -0.82 8.91
CA LEU A 140 16.76 -0.92 8.77
C LEU A 140 17.18 -0.99 7.31
N ALA A 141 16.37 -1.63 6.48
CA ALA A 141 16.52 -1.67 5.03
C ALA A 141 15.15 -1.55 4.36
N ARG A 142 15.08 -0.81 3.25
CA ARG A 142 13.86 -0.62 2.45
C ARG A 142 14.17 -0.28 0.99
N ASP A 143 13.18 -0.55 0.16
CA ASP A 143 13.08 -0.04 -1.20
C ASP A 143 12.50 1.40 -1.26
N LEU A 144 12.60 2.02 -2.44
CA LEU A 144 12.07 3.36 -2.74
C LEU A 144 10.53 3.38 -2.70
N ALA A 145 9.88 2.30 -3.14
CA ALA A 145 8.44 2.22 -3.23
C ALA A 145 7.76 2.16 -1.86
N SER A 146 8.32 1.37 -0.95
CA SER A 146 7.98 1.17 0.46
C SER A 146 6.48 1.09 0.74
N PRO A 147 5.78 0.07 0.21
CA PRO A 147 4.36 -0.09 0.47
C PRO A 147 4.11 -0.21 1.98
N ALA A 148 3.07 0.48 2.48
CA ALA A 148 2.74 0.50 3.91
C ALA A 148 2.21 -0.84 4.43
N ALA A 149 1.66 -1.68 3.55
CA ALA A 149 1.30 -3.05 3.84
C ALA A 149 1.55 -3.96 2.64
N MET A 150 1.68 -5.25 2.93
CA MET A 150 1.87 -6.26 1.91
C MET A 150 1.42 -7.63 2.42
N MET A 151 0.66 -8.33 1.59
CA MET A 151 0.33 -9.74 1.79
C MET A 151 1.40 -10.64 1.14
N CYS A 152 2.05 -11.48 1.95
CA CYS A 152 2.97 -12.52 1.51
C CYS A 152 2.62 -13.81 2.27
N GLU A 153 1.66 -14.58 1.74
CA GLU A 153 1.02 -15.67 2.49
C GLU A 153 2.03 -16.61 3.18
N PRO A 154 1.83 -16.91 4.48
CA PRO A 154 0.69 -16.55 5.33
C PRO A 154 0.82 -15.18 6.05
N TYR A 155 1.84 -14.38 5.73
CA TYR A 155 2.18 -13.14 6.44
C TYR A 155 1.47 -11.89 5.90
N LEU A 156 0.72 -11.20 6.75
CA LEU A 156 0.24 -9.84 6.50
C LEU A 156 1.18 -8.86 7.21
N PHE A 157 1.99 -8.14 6.43
CA PHE A 157 2.89 -7.12 6.95
C PHE A 157 2.24 -5.75 6.92
N VAL A 158 2.32 -5.02 8.03
CA VAL A 158 2.03 -3.60 8.11
C VAL A 158 3.26 -2.87 8.65
N ARG A 159 3.77 -1.94 7.87
CA ARG A 159 5.03 -1.25 8.09
C ARG A 159 4.75 0.14 8.67
N ARG A 160 4.81 0.26 10.00
CA ARG A 160 4.46 1.50 10.72
C ARG A 160 5.26 2.69 10.20
N GLU A 161 6.57 2.54 10.02
CA GLU A 161 7.40 3.64 9.53
C GLU A 161 7.05 4.04 8.09
N SER A 162 6.79 3.07 7.21
CA SER A 162 6.35 3.36 5.83
C SER A 162 4.98 4.03 5.78
N LEU A 163 4.02 3.59 6.61
CA LEU A 163 2.72 4.26 6.74
C LEU A 163 2.89 5.70 7.22
N ARG A 164 3.70 5.91 8.26
CA ARG A 164 3.98 7.24 8.82
C ARG A 164 4.58 8.20 7.78
N ARG A 165 5.52 7.70 6.96
CA ARG A 165 6.12 8.45 5.84
C ARG A 165 5.10 8.74 4.74
N LEU A 166 4.25 7.79 4.38
CA LEU A 166 3.15 8.00 3.43
C LEU A 166 2.19 9.09 3.90
N LEU A 167 1.83 9.12 5.18
CA LEU A 167 0.98 10.16 5.76
C LEU A 167 1.65 11.53 5.73
N TRP A 168 2.95 11.58 6.02
CA TRP A 168 3.75 12.80 5.88
C TRP A 168 3.77 13.32 4.44
N GLU A 169 4.05 12.46 3.45
CA GLU A 169 4.05 12.84 2.03
C GLU A 169 2.70 13.43 1.60
N LYS A 170 1.59 12.86 2.08
CA LYS A 170 0.23 13.37 1.82
C LYS A 170 0.00 14.73 2.48
N LEU A 171 0.45 14.91 3.72
CA LEU A 171 0.35 16.18 4.44
C LEU A 171 1.17 17.28 3.76
N GLU A 172 2.42 16.99 3.41
CA GLU A 172 3.33 17.91 2.73
C GLU A 172 2.74 18.33 1.37
N SER A 173 2.23 17.36 0.61
CA SER A 173 1.57 17.62 -0.68
C SER A 173 0.31 18.48 -0.55
N TRP A 174 -0.53 18.21 0.46
CA TRP A 174 -1.74 18.99 0.72
C TRP A 174 -1.40 20.43 1.15
N ARG A 175 -0.36 20.61 1.98
CA ARG A 175 0.07 21.92 2.50
C ARG A 175 0.44 22.93 1.40
N TRP A 176 0.80 22.48 0.19
CA TRP A 176 1.09 23.40 -0.92
C TRP A 176 -0.09 24.26 -1.36
N ARG A 177 -1.32 23.72 -1.34
CA ARG A 177 -2.52 24.44 -1.79
C ARG A 177 -3.62 24.53 -0.74
N ARG A 178 -3.54 23.69 0.30
CA ARG A 178 -4.55 23.55 1.35
C ARG A 178 -5.99 23.51 0.81
N PRO A 179 -6.29 22.69 -0.22
CA PRO A 179 -7.64 22.60 -0.75
C PRO A 179 -8.61 22.14 0.34
N ASP A 180 -9.82 22.70 0.33
CA ASP A 180 -10.91 22.22 1.17
C ASP A 180 -11.48 20.91 0.59
N ASN A 181 -10.96 19.79 1.06
CA ASN A 181 -11.34 18.46 0.62
C ASN A 181 -11.28 17.47 1.79
N ALA A 182 -11.73 16.23 1.56
CA ALA A 182 -11.77 15.19 2.59
C ALA A 182 -10.40 14.97 3.26
N LEU A 183 -9.30 14.96 2.49
CA LEU A 183 -7.97 14.79 3.05
C LEU A 183 -7.55 15.96 3.95
N GLY A 184 -7.87 17.21 3.55
CA GLY A 184 -7.66 18.40 4.38
C GLY A 184 -8.45 18.37 5.68
N ARG A 185 -9.71 17.89 5.61
CA ARG A 185 -10.54 17.67 6.80
C ARG A 185 -9.98 16.58 7.72
N ALA A 186 -9.41 15.50 7.17
CA ALA A 186 -8.71 14.48 7.96
C ALA A 186 -7.52 15.10 8.71
N PHE A 187 -6.71 15.92 8.05
CA PHE A 187 -5.58 16.60 8.69
C PHE A 187 -6.01 17.62 9.74
N ALA A 188 -7.12 18.33 9.53
CA ALA A 188 -7.67 19.30 10.47
C ALA A 188 -8.10 18.68 11.82
N CYS A 189 -8.29 17.36 11.88
CA CYS A 189 -8.54 16.64 13.14
C CYS A 189 -7.28 16.51 14.03
N TYR A 190 -6.10 16.91 13.54
CA TYR A 190 -4.83 16.80 14.25
C TYR A 190 -4.09 18.15 14.31
N ASP A 191 -3.35 18.40 15.38
CA ASP A 191 -2.54 19.61 15.55
C ASP A 191 -1.16 19.43 14.88
N PHE A 192 -1.11 19.49 13.55
CA PHE A 192 0.13 19.35 12.77
C PHE A 192 1.01 20.60 12.79
N ASP A 193 0.48 21.74 13.24
CA ASP A 193 1.22 23.01 13.27
C ASP A 193 2.03 23.16 14.56
N ARG A 194 1.52 22.69 15.71
CA ARG A 194 2.25 22.76 16.99
C ARG A 194 2.83 21.42 17.44
N ARG A 195 2.30 20.30 16.94
CA ARG A 195 2.65 18.96 17.42
C ARG A 195 2.84 17.96 16.28
N LEU A 196 3.62 18.33 15.27
CA LEU A 196 3.83 17.51 14.06
C LEU A 196 4.09 16.03 14.37
N ALA A 197 5.16 15.72 15.12
CA ALA A 197 5.56 14.34 15.39
C ALA A 197 4.44 13.56 16.12
N ALA A 198 3.89 14.11 17.21
CA ALA A 198 2.84 13.45 17.97
C ALA A 198 1.52 13.31 17.19
N SER A 199 1.18 14.27 16.34
CA SER A 199 0.00 14.21 15.47
C SER A 199 0.16 13.16 14.38
N LEU A 200 1.37 13.03 13.80
CA LEU A 200 1.68 12.02 12.82
C LEU A 200 1.67 10.61 13.44
N GLU A 201 2.17 10.44 14.67
CA GLU A 201 2.03 9.18 15.42
C GLU A 201 0.56 8.79 15.62
N ARG A 202 -0.27 9.70 16.15
CA ARG A 202 -1.69 9.42 16.39
C ARG A 202 -2.43 9.08 15.10
N MET A 203 -2.15 9.79 14.01
CA MET A 203 -2.74 9.48 12.72
C MET A 203 -2.25 8.13 12.19
N THR A 204 -0.97 7.80 12.37
CA THR A 204 -0.43 6.49 11.99
C THR A 204 -1.12 5.37 12.74
N ASP A 205 -1.32 5.52 14.06
CA ASP A 205 -2.04 4.55 14.88
C ASP A 205 -3.48 4.33 14.40
N ALA A 206 -4.19 5.43 14.12
CA ALA A 206 -5.58 5.37 13.65
C ALA A 206 -5.70 4.71 12.27
N GLU A 207 -4.87 5.13 11.30
CA GLU A 207 -4.98 4.66 9.92
C GLU A 207 -4.34 3.28 9.70
N MET A 208 -3.49 2.81 10.62
CA MET A 208 -2.93 1.46 10.58
C MET A 208 -4.02 0.38 10.65
N GLU A 209 -5.08 0.62 11.42
CA GLU A 209 -6.22 -0.31 11.49
C GLU A 209 -6.98 -0.38 10.15
N LEU A 210 -7.16 0.76 9.46
CA LEU A 210 -7.79 0.76 8.14
C LEU A 210 -6.98 -0.01 7.10
N VAL A 211 -5.66 0.12 7.15
CA VAL A 211 -4.76 -0.65 6.29
C VAL A 211 -4.92 -2.15 6.56
N LEU A 212 -4.93 -2.57 7.83
CA LEU A 212 -5.16 -3.97 8.20
C LEU A 212 -6.52 -4.49 7.71
N LEU A 213 -7.57 -3.69 7.85
CA LEU A 213 -8.92 -4.04 7.38
C LEU A 213 -8.98 -4.18 5.86
N HIS A 214 -8.33 -3.28 5.12
CA HIS A 214 -8.27 -3.34 3.66
C HIS A 214 -7.58 -4.62 3.19
N GLU A 215 -6.41 -4.94 3.74
CA GLU A 215 -5.64 -6.13 3.35
C GLU A 215 -6.38 -7.44 3.68
N ARG A 216 -7.08 -7.49 4.82
CA ARG A 216 -7.99 -8.59 5.14
C ARG A 216 -9.14 -8.70 4.15
N GLY A 217 -9.72 -7.56 3.78
CA GLY A 217 -10.77 -7.48 2.77
C GLY A 217 -10.30 -7.97 1.42
N GLU A 218 -9.07 -7.63 1.02
CA GLU A 218 -8.45 -8.06 -0.24
C GLU A 218 -8.26 -9.58 -0.27
N HIS A 219 -7.77 -10.17 0.83
CA HIS A 219 -7.62 -11.61 0.95
C HIS A 219 -8.98 -12.32 0.82
N GLU A 220 -10.02 -11.84 1.53
CA GLU A 220 -11.36 -12.42 1.45
C GLU A 220 -12.03 -12.20 0.08
N ALA A 221 -11.82 -11.04 -0.55
CA ALA A 221 -12.27 -10.77 -1.91
C ALA A 221 -11.60 -11.72 -2.92
N GLY A 222 -10.28 -11.92 -2.80
CA GLY A 222 -9.52 -12.88 -3.60
C GLY A 222 -10.05 -14.31 -3.45
N ARG A 223 -10.31 -14.76 -2.21
CA ARG A 223 -10.90 -16.08 -1.95
C ARG A 223 -12.27 -16.26 -2.60
N ARG A 224 -13.10 -15.21 -2.61
CA ARG A 224 -14.44 -15.24 -3.24
C ARG A 224 -14.38 -15.27 -4.76
N LEU A 225 -13.46 -14.53 -5.37
CA LEU A 225 -13.29 -14.46 -6.82
C LEU A 225 -12.54 -15.69 -7.39
N GLY A 226 -11.74 -16.36 -6.55
CA GLY A 226 -11.05 -17.60 -6.88
C GLY A 226 -9.80 -17.40 -7.76
N ALA A 227 -9.11 -18.50 -8.06
CA ALA A 227 -7.81 -18.49 -8.74
C ALA A 227 -7.82 -17.82 -10.12
N GLY A 228 -8.92 -17.97 -10.88
CA GLY A 228 -9.06 -17.37 -12.21
C GLY A 228 -8.98 -15.84 -12.22
N TRP A 229 -9.13 -15.18 -11.07
CA TRP A 229 -8.92 -13.74 -10.94
C TRP A 229 -7.47 -13.33 -11.16
N ASN A 230 -6.52 -14.08 -10.59
CA ASN A 230 -5.10 -13.79 -10.74
C ASN A 230 -4.64 -14.09 -12.18
N ASP A 231 -5.13 -15.17 -12.79
CA ASP A 231 -4.86 -15.49 -14.20
C ASP A 231 -5.35 -14.36 -15.13
N MET A 232 -6.55 -13.83 -14.86
CA MET A 232 -7.09 -12.69 -15.58
C MET A 232 -6.24 -11.43 -15.40
N LEU A 233 -5.83 -11.09 -14.17
CA LEU A 233 -4.98 -9.91 -13.92
C LEU A 233 -3.64 -10.01 -14.65
N VAL A 234 -3.02 -11.20 -14.68
CA VAL A 234 -1.78 -11.44 -15.42
C VAL A 234 -2.01 -11.26 -16.92
N ALA A 235 -3.09 -11.82 -17.47
CA ALA A 235 -3.41 -11.70 -18.90
C ALA A 235 -3.77 -10.27 -19.33
N LEU A 236 -4.29 -9.45 -18.41
CA LEU A 236 -4.67 -8.07 -18.66
C LEU A 236 -3.57 -7.05 -18.30
N ALA A 237 -2.42 -7.51 -17.82
CA ALA A 237 -1.37 -6.65 -17.28
C ALA A 237 -0.97 -5.52 -18.24
N GLY A 238 -0.85 -4.30 -17.71
CA GLY A 238 -0.49 -3.10 -18.47
C GLY A 238 -1.66 -2.46 -19.24
N THR A 239 -2.88 -2.99 -19.13
CA THR A 239 -4.07 -2.42 -19.80
C THR A 239 -4.96 -1.62 -18.85
N ALA A 240 -5.83 -0.77 -19.41
CA ALA A 240 -6.86 -0.08 -18.62
C ALA A 240 -7.83 -1.06 -17.92
N ALA A 241 -8.03 -2.25 -18.49
CA ALA A 241 -8.85 -3.29 -17.90
C ALA A 241 -8.24 -3.87 -16.62
N GLU A 242 -6.91 -3.96 -16.51
CA GLU A 242 -6.24 -4.35 -15.27
C GLU A 242 -6.53 -3.34 -14.15
N LEU A 243 -6.39 -2.03 -14.44
CA LEU A 243 -6.67 -0.97 -13.46
C LEU A 243 -8.12 -1.02 -12.98
N MET A 244 -9.05 -1.31 -13.89
CA MET A 244 -10.46 -1.50 -13.58
C MET A 244 -10.72 -2.74 -12.73
N ALA A 245 -10.14 -3.88 -13.09
CA ALA A 245 -10.27 -5.12 -12.31
C ALA A 245 -9.72 -4.92 -10.89
N ARG A 246 -8.52 -4.36 -10.73
CA ARG A 246 -7.96 -4.04 -9.40
C ARG A 246 -8.89 -3.16 -8.59
N ALA A 247 -9.41 -2.08 -9.16
CA ALA A 247 -10.36 -1.21 -8.46
C ALA A 247 -11.65 -1.95 -8.03
N VAL A 248 -12.18 -2.87 -8.86
CA VAL A 248 -13.32 -3.71 -8.48
C VAL A 248 -12.99 -4.63 -7.30
N ARG A 249 -11.79 -5.24 -7.27
CA ARG A 249 -11.35 -6.05 -6.14
C ARG A 249 -11.21 -5.21 -4.86
N ASP A 250 -10.58 -4.04 -4.95
CA ASP A 250 -10.41 -3.11 -3.82
C ASP A 250 -11.77 -2.67 -3.27
N HIS A 251 -12.74 -2.38 -4.12
CA HIS A 251 -14.08 -2.02 -3.66
C HIS A 251 -14.82 -3.20 -3.02
N LEU A 252 -14.69 -4.40 -3.57
CA LEU A 252 -15.24 -5.59 -2.94
C LEU A 252 -14.59 -5.80 -1.56
N ALA A 253 -13.27 -5.68 -1.45
CA ALA A 253 -12.52 -5.75 -0.20
C ALA A 253 -13.02 -4.73 0.83
N ASP A 254 -13.14 -3.47 0.44
CA ASP A 254 -13.61 -2.41 1.31
C ASP A 254 -15.06 -2.60 1.77
N CYS A 255 -15.95 -3.03 0.87
CA CYS A 255 -17.32 -3.38 1.23
C CYS A 255 -17.42 -4.62 2.14
N ILE A 256 -16.38 -5.46 2.16
CA ILE A 256 -16.31 -6.65 3.02
C ILE A 256 -15.91 -6.29 4.44
N GLU A 257 -14.81 -5.56 4.61
CA GLU A 257 -14.17 -5.30 5.91
C GLU A 257 -14.13 -3.79 6.26
N THR A 258 -13.55 -2.96 5.39
CA THR A 258 -13.19 -1.56 5.69
C THR A 258 -14.40 -0.66 5.97
N LEU A 259 -15.37 -0.60 5.07
CA LEU A 259 -16.54 0.28 5.19
C LEU A 259 -17.44 -0.10 6.38
N PRO A 260 -17.78 -1.39 6.61
CA PRO A 260 -18.50 -1.79 7.82
C PRO A 260 -17.76 -1.43 9.11
N ALA A 261 -16.43 -1.57 9.12
CA ALA A 261 -15.64 -1.20 10.29
C ALA A 261 -15.64 0.31 10.52
N LEU A 262 -15.47 1.13 9.47
CA LEU A 262 -15.56 2.58 9.55
C LEU A 262 -16.92 3.04 10.10
N ALA A 263 -18.02 2.39 9.68
CA ALA A 263 -19.36 2.66 10.20
C ALA A 263 -19.44 2.42 11.73
N ARG A 264 -18.82 1.34 12.23
CA ARG A 264 -18.82 1.00 13.67
C ARG A 264 -17.86 1.83 14.50
N MET A 265 -16.73 2.24 13.93
CA MET A 265 -15.72 3.03 14.65
C MET A 265 -16.17 4.47 14.86
N GLU A 266 -17.07 4.98 14.00
CA GLU A 266 -17.59 6.35 14.06
C GLU A 266 -16.46 7.39 14.21
N SER A 267 -15.38 7.21 13.46
CA SER A 267 -14.18 8.06 13.51
C SER A 267 -14.17 9.05 12.33
N PRO A 268 -14.57 10.32 12.52
CA PRO A 268 -14.49 11.35 11.49
C PRO A 268 -13.13 11.45 10.79
N PRO A 269 -11.96 11.46 11.48
CA PRO A 269 -10.68 11.55 10.80
C PRO A 269 -10.43 10.38 9.84
N SER A 270 -10.82 9.17 10.22
CA SER A 270 -10.63 7.96 9.41
C SER A 270 -11.62 7.89 8.25
N ILE A 271 -12.86 8.38 8.40
CA ILE A 271 -13.82 8.53 7.30
C ILE A 271 -13.30 9.56 6.28
N HIS A 272 -12.86 10.73 6.77
CA HIS A 272 -12.23 11.75 5.94
C HIS A 272 -11.00 11.22 5.20
N PHE A 273 -10.15 10.46 5.90
CA PHE A 273 -8.94 9.88 5.31
C PHE A 273 -9.28 8.85 4.24
N TYR A 274 -10.19 7.91 4.51
CA TYR A 274 -10.64 6.91 3.54
C TYR A 274 -11.15 7.57 2.24
N VAL A 275 -12.09 8.51 2.36
CA VAL A 275 -12.66 9.21 1.19
C VAL A 275 -11.62 10.08 0.50
N GLY A 276 -10.76 10.77 1.26
CA GLY A 276 -9.67 11.59 0.73
C GLY A 276 -8.60 10.82 -0.04
N ASN A 277 -8.51 9.50 0.17
CA ASN A 277 -7.63 8.61 -0.57
C ASN A 277 -8.30 7.92 -1.78
N LEU A 278 -9.60 8.12 -1.99
CA LEU A 278 -10.31 7.56 -3.13
C LEU A 278 -9.90 8.32 -4.41
N ALA A 279 -9.09 7.70 -5.26
CA ALA A 279 -8.54 8.31 -6.46
C ALA A 279 -8.61 7.38 -7.68
N GLY A 280 -8.40 7.96 -8.86
CA GLY A 280 -8.36 7.23 -10.13
C GLY A 280 -9.58 6.36 -10.35
N MET A 281 -9.36 5.13 -10.81
CA MET A 281 -10.43 4.19 -11.18
C MET A 281 -11.37 3.84 -10.02
N ARG A 282 -10.86 3.80 -8.77
CA ARG A 282 -11.70 3.57 -7.59
C ARG A 282 -12.72 4.70 -7.39
N ARG A 283 -12.32 5.95 -7.63
CA ARG A 283 -13.25 7.08 -7.53
C ARG A 283 -14.27 7.09 -8.67
N GLU A 284 -13.82 6.78 -9.89
CA GLU A 284 -14.70 6.78 -11.07
C GLU A 284 -15.80 5.71 -10.96
N LEU A 285 -15.45 4.53 -10.45
CA LEU A 285 -16.36 3.39 -10.34
C LEU A 285 -17.39 3.53 -9.23
N PHE A 286 -17.07 4.18 -8.11
CA PHE A 286 -17.95 4.18 -6.94
C PHE A 286 -18.42 5.60 -6.53
N PRO A 287 -19.12 6.35 -7.41
CA PRO A 287 -19.60 7.70 -7.10
C PRO A 287 -20.56 7.76 -5.89
N ALA A 288 -21.27 6.68 -5.56
CA ALA A 288 -22.14 6.64 -4.38
C ALA A 288 -21.37 6.92 -3.07
N LEU A 289 -20.07 6.58 -2.98
CA LEU A 289 -19.24 6.89 -1.82
C LEU A 289 -19.12 8.39 -1.60
N GLN A 290 -18.87 9.16 -2.66
CA GLN A 290 -18.77 10.61 -2.57
C GLN A 290 -20.12 11.23 -2.20
N GLN A 291 -21.21 10.76 -2.82
CA GLN A 291 -22.58 11.24 -2.50
C GLN A 291 -22.99 10.92 -1.06
N GLY A 292 -22.60 9.76 -0.55
CA GLY A 292 -22.80 9.38 0.86
C GLY A 292 -22.00 10.26 1.79
N TYR A 293 -20.72 10.50 1.47
CA TYR A 293 -19.85 11.37 2.23
C TYR A 293 -20.35 12.83 2.29
N ASP A 294 -20.84 13.37 1.17
CA ASP A 294 -21.37 14.74 1.12
C ASP A 294 -22.59 14.90 2.04
N ARG A 295 -23.49 13.91 2.10
CA ARG A 295 -24.62 13.90 3.04
C ARG A 295 -24.16 13.77 4.50
N TRP A 296 -23.20 12.89 4.75
CA TRP A 296 -22.63 12.72 6.09
C TRP A 296 -21.96 14.00 6.63
N LEU A 297 -21.44 14.87 5.76
CA LEU A 297 -20.96 16.19 6.19
C LEU A 297 -22.08 17.11 6.72
N GLU A 298 -23.33 16.86 6.36
CA GLU A 298 -24.49 17.66 6.78
C GLU A 298 -25.16 17.10 8.04
N ASP A 299 -25.33 15.78 8.13
CA ASP A 299 -26.10 15.12 9.20
C ASP A 299 -25.25 14.33 10.21
N ALA A 300 -23.96 14.13 9.93
CA ALA A 300 -23.02 13.32 10.70
C ALA A 300 -23.43 11.85 10.93
N ASP A 301 -24.38 11.31 10.17
CA ASP A 301 -24.87 9.93 10.31
C ASP A 301 -23.99 8.93 9.52
N PRO A 302 -23.17 8.09 10.19
CA PRO A 302 -22.29 7.14 9.51
C PRO A 302 -23.04 5.94 8.89
N SER A 303 -24.36 5.82 9.08
CA SER A 303 -25.18 4.70 8.56
C SER A 303 -25.10 4.54 7.04
N PHE A 304 -24.72 5.59 6.30
CA PHE A 304 -24.50 5.52 4.87
C PHE A 304 -23.40 4.50 4.51
N LEU A 305 -22.35 4.38 5.34
CA LEU A 305 -21.24 3.46 5.11
C LEU A 305 -21.70 2.01 5.18
N GLU A 306 -22.54 1.67 6.16
CA GLU A 306 -23.08 0.32 6.30
C GLU A 306 -24.01 -0.03 5.14
N SER A 307 -24.86 0.91 4.75
CA SER A 307 -25.76 0.75 3.59
C SER A 307 -24.98 0.55 2.29
N LEU A 308 -23.98 1.40 2.03
CA LEU A 308 -23.10 1.29 0.86
C LEU A 308 -22.25 0.02 0.89
N ALA A 309 -21.78 -0.42 2.06
CA ALA A 309 -21.02 -1.66 2.19
C ALA A 309 -21.88 -2.88 1.81
N ARG A 310 -23.13 -2.94 2.31
CA ARG A 310 -24.06 -4.02 2.01
C ARG A 310 -24.38 -4.11 0.52
N GLU A 311 -24.78 -3.00 -0.09
CA GLU A 311 -25.17 -2.94 -1.50
C GLU A 311 -23.96 -3.08 -2.43
N GLY A 312 -22.87 -2.38 -2.10
CA GLY A 312 -21.61 -2.44 -2.83
C GLY A 312 -21.01 -3.85 -2.84
N ARG A 313 -21.10 -4.61 -1.73
CA ARG A 313 -20.62 -6.00 -1.69
C ARG A 313 -21.30 -6.87 -2.75
N ALA A 314 -22.62 -6.74 -2.90
CA ALA A 314 -23.36 -7.49 -3.92
C ALA A 314 -22.99 -7.02 -5.34
N HIS A 315 -22.92 -5.69 -5.54
CA HIS A 315 -22.58 -5.10 -6.83
C HIS A 315 -21.17 -5.47 -7.30
N TRP A 316 -20.15 -5.24 -6.48
CA TRP A 316 -18.74 -5.48 -6.85
C TRP A 316 -18.42 -6.96 -7.02
N ARG A 317 -19.09 -7.83 -6.25
CA ARG A 317 -19.03 -9.29 -6.48
C ARG A 317 -19.57 -9.64 -7.87
N ARG A 318 -20.77 -9.17 -8.21
CA ARG A 318 -21.38 -9.42 -9.53
C ARG A 318 -20.49 -8.90 -10.66
N VAL A 319 -19.97 -7.68 -10.54
CA VAL A 319 -19.05 -7.11 -11.54
C VAL A 319 -17.79 -7.96 -11.69
N GLY A 320 -17.19 -8.42 -10.59
CA GLY A 320 -16.03 -9.32 -10.63
C GLY A 320 -16.34 -10.66 -11.30
N GLU A 321 -17.50 -11.25 -11.01
CA GLU A 321 -17.98 -12.49 -11.64
C GLU A 321 -18.23 -12.32 -13.15
N GLU A 322 -18.75 -11.15 -13.57
CA GLU A 322 -18.91 -10.79 -14.98
C GLU A 322 -17.57 -10.62 -15.71
N MET A 323 -16.59 -9.97 -15.08
CA MET A 323 -15.23 -9.85 -15.64
C MET A 323 -14.61 -11.24 -15.86
N LEU A 324 -14.74 -12.13 -14.88
CA LEU A 324 -14.25 -13.52 -14.98
C LEU A 324 -14.95 -14.30 -16.10
N MET A 325 -16.25 -14.10 -16.28
CA MET A 325 -17.00 -14.72 -17.38
C MET A 325 -16.51 -14.23 -18.74
N LEU A 326 -16.35 -12.92 -18.93
CA LEU A 326 -15.78 -12.35 -20.15
C LEU A 326 -14.38 -12.89 -20.43
N PHE A 327 -13.55 -13.02 -19.39
CA PHE A 327 -12.21 -13.58 -19.50
C PHE A 327 -12.23 -15.06 -19.90
N ARG A 328 -13.11 -15.88 -19.31
CA ARG A 328 -13.26 -17.29 -19.72
C ARG A 328 -13.69 -17.45 -21.18
N GLU A 329 -14.52 -16.53 -21.68
CA GLU A 329 -15.01 -16.57 -23.07
C GLU A 329 -13.98 -16.07 -24.09
N ARG A 330 -13.15 -15.10 -23.71
CA ARG A 330 -12.35 -14.31 -24.68
C ARG A 330 -10.84 -14.26 -24.39
N GLY A 331 -10.40 -14.83 -23.27
CA GLY A 331 -9.01 -14.70 -22.82
C GLY A 331 -8.58 -13.24 -22.71
N ALA A 332 -7.36 -12.94 -23.16
CA ALA A 332 -6.79 -11.59 -23.11
C ALA A 332 -7.61 -10.53 -23.88
N GLU A 333 -8.37 -10.93 -24.92
CA GLU A 333 -9.22 -10.00 -25.68
C GLU A 333 -10.40 -9.44 -24.85
N ALA A 334 -10.71 -10.06 -23.70
CA ALA A 334 -11.69 -9.54 -22.75
C ALA A 334 -11.35 -8.11 -22.30
N GLY A 335 -10.07 -7.73 -22.26
CA GLY A 335 -9.63 -6.41 -21.83
C GLY A 335 -10.30 -5.25 -22.60
N GLY A 336 -10.47 -5.40 -23.92
CA GLY A 336 -11.15 -4.40 -24.74
C GLY A 336 -12.64 -4.26 -24.38
N VAL A 337 -13.31 -5.35 -24.02
CA VAL A 337 -14.72 -5.35 -23.62
C VAL A 337 -14.88 -4.77 -22.22
N ILE A 338 -14.07 -5.24 -21.27
CA ILE A 338 -14.02 -4.77 -19.88
C ILE A 338 -13.83 -3.25 -19.84
N GLY A 339 -12.84 -2.73 -20.58
CA GLY A 339 -12.56 -1.29 -20.60
C GLY A 339 -13.70 -0.41 -21.12
N ARG A 340 -14.62 -0.96 -21.94
CA ARG A 340 -15.80 -0.23 -22.45
C ARG A 340 -17.00 -0.26 -21.52
N ARG A 341 -17.03 -1.17 -20.53
CA ARG A 341 -18.13 -1.32 -19.57
C ARG A 341 -18.05 -0.39 -18.36
N LEU A 342 -17.14 0.59 -18.38
CA LEU A 342 -16.97 1.54 -17.29
C LEU A 342 -18.30 2.15 -16.85
N ALA A 343 -19.07 2.71 -17.79
CA ALA A 343 -20.36 3.35 -17.48
C ALA A 343 -21.38 2.39 -16.85
N GLU A 344 -21.43 1.14 -17.31
CA GLU A 344 -22.39 0.12 -16.85
C GLU A 344 -22.08 -0.38 -15.43
N TRP A 345 -20.80 -0.41 -15.07
CA TRP A 345 -20.35 -0.95 -13.78
C TRP A 345 -20.17 0.10 -12.69
N ARG A 346 -20.45 1.38 -12.96
CA ARG A 346 -20.46 2.42 -11.91
C ARG A 346 -21.55 2.15 -10.89
N PHE A 347 -21.23 2.33 -9.62
CA PHE A 347 -22.20 2.22 -8.52
C PHE A 347 -22.61 3.60 -8.00
N GLY A 348 -23.88 3.95 -8.18
CA GLY A 348 -24.46 5.25 -7.80
C GLY A 348 -24.31 6.36 -8.85
N ALA A 349 -24.07 6.02 -10.12
CA ALA A 349 -24.20 7.01 -11.19
C ALA A 349 -25.68 7.41 -11.35
N PRO A 350 -25.99 8.70 -11.59
CA PRO A 350 -27.34 9.09 -11.99
C PRO A 350 -27.72 8.32 -13.26
N ARG A 351 -28.93 7.75 -13.27
CA ARG A 351 -29.46 7.04 -14.43
C ARG A 351 -29.82 7.98 -15.56
#